data_AF-A0A835XNX4-F1
#
_entry.id   AF-A0A835XNX4-F1
#
_cell.length_a   1.000
_cell.length_b   1.000
_cell.length_c   1.000
_cell.angle_alpha   90.00
_cell.angle_beta   90.00
_cell.angle_gamma   90.00
#
_symmetry.space_group_name_H-M   'P 1'
#
loop_
_entity.id
_entity.type
_entity.pdbx_description
1 polymer ?
#
loop_
_entity_poly.entity_id
_entity_poly.type
_entity_poly.pdbx_seq_one_letter_code
_entity_poly.pdbx_strand_id
1 'polypeptide(L)'
;MRSGSRWSAAAWFLWRSALTWLLAAGSLSALSLAGTEETLPLVACSISLIGSLGGGGGAAPGNGTAAQGPPAAFRLACWADAGGSSEGSNTSVEVRAGAELYSWLNNSSTGGGGGTGGQGGRAQLSGVRISLRQPVANTSGGGGGLPDWGLTIVGIPRLRLVDSVLSDMPLSPAGPLLEVLGCAELSIRNMTLAGLTAPSPPAAAFGAVRIAGALRRADVQGMACHDVTGASGWACLLLSSGEDGGEAGTGRPLDPATSPTAQAISITDSNFTGNTVRGFAEPYGASCSVGISSPPAGAPPAGPSLAASGALGFGAVLVLTPGGRQSGMGAVAVALHNTALSSNTGGCGGALSVAGSSQEILVAMEASAAANNSAVWGGAVFLGPTPAPHDAAATADIALTNASSLGGNTAAEGGGAVFVSGANATCFRLIGGSSVSRNRALAGSGGALLVADGTVSGLRLQDSALDNNTARFGSGGAVSVAAGGIRDVYLYNSSLSGNAAHRQPSFQLTAIRPLAASPAPMDPYQM
;
A
#
# COMPACT_ATOMS: atom_id res chain seq x y z
N MET A 1 -5.70 21.10 38.94
CA MET A 1 -5.12 21.72 37.72
C MET A 1 -5.06 20.65 36.63
N ARG A 2 -6.03 20.66 35.71
CA ARG A 2 -6.06 19.80 34.50
C ARG A 2 -5.92 20.74 33.30
N SER A 3 -4.71 20.87 32.76
CA SER A 3 -4.47 21.54 31.48
C SER A 3 -3.95 20.50 30.49
N GLY A 4 -4.88 19.78 29.86
CA GLY A 4 -4.55 18.97 28.68
C GLY A 4 -4.42 19.90 27.48
N SER A 5 -3.27 19.82 26.80
CA SER A 5 -2.92 20.57 25.61
C SER A 5 -3.87 20.26 24.45
N ARG A 6 -4.91 21.09 24.30
CA ARG A 6 -5.65 21.21 23.05
C ARG A 6 -4.75 21.95 22.07
N TRP A 7 -4.24 21.25 21.06
CA TRP A 7 -3.88 21.94 19.82
C TRP A 7 -5.14 22.62 19.29
N SER A 8 -5.01 23.90 18.92
CA SER A 8 -6.12 24.66 18.36
C SER A 8 -6.44 24.13 16.97
N ALA A 9 -7.73 24.03 16.64
CA ALA A 9 -8.19 23.74 15.28
C ALA A 9 -7.47 24.59 14.20
N ALA A 10 -6.92 25.74 14.57
CA ALA A 10 -6.13 26.62 13.71
C ALA A 10 -4.84 25.99 13.14
N ALA A 11 -4.06 25.23 13.93
CA ALA A 11 -2.82 24.61 13.41
C ALA A 11 -3.15 23.53 12.35
N TRP A 12 -4.23 22.78 12.59
CA TRP A 12 -4.76 21.80 11.66
C TRP A 12 -5.34 22.44 10.39
N PHE A 13 -6.10 23.54 10.53
CA PHE A 13 -6.58 24.34 9.39
C PHE A 13 -5.43 24.93 8.57
N LEU A 14 -4.34 25.38 9.20
CA LEU A 14 -3.17 25.90 8.50
C LEU A 14 -2.43 24.80 7.73
N TRP A 15 -2.29 23.60 8.31
CA TRP A 15 -1.71 22.46 7.60
C TRP A 15 -2.56 22.06 6.39
N ARG A 16 -3.88 21.92 6.58
CA ARG A 16 -4.83 21.67 5.47
C ARG A 16 -4.77 22.75 4.41
N SER A 17 -4.77 24.03 4.82
CA SER A 17 -4.75 25.16 3.89
C SER A 17 -3.43 25.23 3.13
N ALA A 18 -2.30 25.01 3.80
CA ALA A 18 -0.97 24.97 3.19
C ALA A 18 -0.87 23.81 2.19
N LEU A 19 -1.34 22.61 2.56
CA LEU A 19 -1.37 21.45 1.67
C LEU A 19 -2.31 21.67 0.47
N THR A 20 -3.49 22.24 0.71
CA THR A 20 -4.46 22.60 -0.35
C THR A 20 -3.89 23.66 -1.29
N TRP A 21 -3.14 24.63 -0.75
CA TRP A 21 -2.42 25.65 -1.52
C TRP A 21 -1.25 25.07 -2.30
N LEU A 22 -0.44 24.19 -1.70
CA LEU A 22 0.68 23.52 -2.36
C LEU A 22 0.19 22.59 -3.48
N LEU A 23 -0.93 21.90 -3.26
CA LEU A 23 -1.65 21.13 -4.28
C LEU A 23 -2.25 22.02 -5.39
N ALA A 24 -2.75 23.21 -5.05
CA ALA A 24 -3.32 24.15 -6.01
C ALA A 24 -2.26 24.92 -6.83
N ALA A 25 -1.07 25.14 -6.26
CA ALA A 25 0.05 25.80 -6.92
C ALA A 25 0.77 24.91 -7.94
N GLY A 26 0.36 23.64 -8.09
CA GLY A 26 0.97 22.70 -9.03
C GLY A 26 2.43 22.36 -8.70
N SER A 27 2.89 22.68 -7.48
CA SER A 27 4.27 22.53 -7.03
C SER A 27 4.32 21.78 -5.69
N LEU A 28 4.03 20.48 -5.70
CA LEU A 28 4.30 19.62 -4.54
C LEU A 28 5.79 19.31 -4.36
N SER A 29 6.64 19.70 -5.32
CA SER A 29 8.10 19.61 -5.22
C SER A 29 8.68 20.34 -3.99
N ALA A 30 7.91 21.23 -3.36
CA ALA A 30 8.29 21.99 -2.17
C ALA A 30 7.86 21.38 -0.82
N LEU A 31 7.14 20.25 -0.82
CA LEU A 31 6.87 19.45 0.40
C LEU A 31 7.88 18.30 0.56
N SER A 32 9.07 18.45 -0.02
CA SER A 32 10.26 17.91 0.63
C SER A 32 10.41 18.65 1.95
N LEU A 33 9.95 18.04 3.05
CA LEU A 33 10.43 18.36 4.40
C LEU A 33 11.94 18.09 4.39
N ALA A 34 12.70 19.06 3.86
CA ALA A 34 14.13 19.19 4.01
C ALA A 34 14.39 19.58 5.47
N GLY A 35 14.02 18.68 6.39
CA GLY A 35 14.70 18.62 7.66
C GLY A 35 16.16 18.35 7.31
N THR A 36 17.06 19.19 7.80
CA THR A 36 18.49 18.95 7.76
C THR A 36 18.73 17.51 8.21
N GLU A 37 19.16 16.63 7.31
CA GLU A 37 19.53 15.24 7.63
C GLU A 37 20.67 15.32 8.66
N GLU A 38 20.33 15.21 9.93
CA GLU A 38 21.31 14.96 10.97
C GLU A 38 21.86 13.57 10.65
N THR A 39 23.10 13.53 10.16
CA THR A 39 23.81 12.30 9.77
C THR A 39 24.14 11.50 11.02
N LEU A 40 23.13 10.82 11.57
CA LEU A 40 23.36 9.79 12.58
C LEU A 40 24.14 8.64 11.94
N PRO A 41 25.05 7.97 12.67
CA PRO A 41 25.82 6.86 12.15
C PRO A 41 24.88 5.71 11.77
N LEU A 42 24.71 5.48 10.47
CA LEU A 42 23.92 4.37 9.95
C LEU A 42 24.76 3.10 9.90
N VAL A 43 24.23 2.00 10.42
CA VAL A 43 24.83 0.67 10.25
C VAL A 43 24.44 0.17 8.86
N ALA A 44 25.43 0.01 7.98
CA ALA A 44 25.23 -0.62 6.69
C ALA A 44 25.08 -2.14 6.88
N CYS A 45 24.05 -2.71 6.28
CA CYS A 45 23.83 -4.14 6.19
C CYS A 45 23.69 -4.56 4.72
N SER A 46 24.29 -5.70 4.37
CA SER A 46 24.12 -6.28 3.05
C SER A 46 23.90 -7.77 3.17
N ILE A 47 22.83 -8.24 2.53
CA ILE A 47 22.48 -9.65 2.38
C ILE A 47 22.37 -9.88 0.87
N SER A 48 23.38 -10.53 0.29
CA SER A 48 23.38 -10.85 -1.14
C SER A 48 23.34 -12.35 -1.33
N LEU A 49 22.24 -12.84 -1.88
CA LEU A 49 21.93 -14.23 -2.13
C LEU A 49 21.64 -14.39 -3.62
N ILE A 50 22.49 -15.14 -4.30
CA ILE A 50 22.33 -15.42 -5.74
C ILE A 50 22.43 -16.94 -5.90
N GLY A 51 21.39 -17.56 -6.45
CA GLY A 51 21.42 -18.98 -6.80
C GLY A 51 20.16 -19.46 -7.51
N SER A 52 20.26 -20.59 -8.21
CA SER A 52 19.07 -21.27 -8.73
C SER A 52 18.38 -21.98 -7.57
N LEU A 53 17.07 -21.77 -7.43
CA LEU A 53 16.22 -22.66 -6.65
C LEU A 53 16.13 -23.96 -7.43
N GLY A 54 17.04 -24.89 -7.14
CA GLY A 54 16.96 -26.24 -7.67
C GLY A 54 15.57 -26.79 -7.34
N GLY A 55 14.87 -27.33 -8.33
CA GLY A 55 13.52 -27.88 -8.20
C GLY A 55 13.48 -29.14 -7.33
N GLY A 56 13.85 -29.01 -6.06
CA GLY A 56 13.80 -30.05 -5.03
C GLY A 56 12.40 -30.32 -4.52
N GLY A 57 11.37 -29.97 -5.30
CA GLY A 57 10.04 -30.51 -5.09
C GLY A 57 10.16 -32.02 -5.20
N GLY A 58 9.83 -32.74 -4.12
CA GLY A 58 9.85 -34.20 -4.02
C GLY A 58 8.84 -34.87 -4.95
N ALA A 59 8.94 -34.61 -6.26
CA ALA A 59 8.35 -35.43 -7.28
C ALA A 59 9.00 -36.81 -7.15
N ALA A 60 8.15 -37.81 -6.91
CA ALA A 60 8.53 -39.22 -6.93
C ALA A 60 9.44 -39.51 -8.14
N PRO A 61 10.43 -40.42 -8.02
CA PRO A 61 11.46 -40.66 -9.03
C PRO A 61 10.84 -41.20 -10.33
N GLY A 62 10.36 -40.28 -11.16
CA GLY A 62 10.00 -40.48 -12.55
C GLY A 62 11.05 -39.77 -13.39
N ASN A 63 11.59 -40.49 -14.37
CA ASN A 63 12.82 -40.23 -15.11
C ASN A 63 12.81 -38.98 -16.05
N GLY A 64 12.08 -37.92 -15.68
CA GLY A 64 11.99 -36.67 -16.44
C GLY A 64 13.12 -35.73 -16.05
N THR A 65 13.86 -35.23 -17.04
CA THR A 65 14.84 -34.16 -16.88
C THR A 65 14.20 -32.97 -16.16
N ALA A 66 14.54 -32.75 -14.89
CA ALA A 66 14.06 -31.60 -14.13
C ALA A 66 14.54 -30.32 -14.82
N ALA A 67 13.61 -29.59 -15.42
CA ALA A 67 13.91 -28.29 -16.00
C ALA A 67 14.50 -27.41 -14.89
N GLN A 68 15.71 -26.90 -15.10
CA GLN A 68 16.29 -25.91 -14.20
C GLN A 68 15.36 -24.69 -14.18
N GLY A 69 14.82 -24.37 -13.00
CA GLY A 69 14.07 -23.15 -12.81
C GLY A 69 14.96 -21.91 -13.02
N PRO A 70 14.35 -20.75 -13.32
CA PRO A 70 15.10 -19.50 -13.44
C PRO A 70 15.93 -19.22 -12.17
N PRO A 71 17.06 -18.51 -12.29
CA PRO A 71 17.86 -18.14 -11.13
C PRO A 71 17.05 -17.21 -10.22
N ALA A 72 16.88 -17.60 -8.96
CA ALA A 72 16.28 -16.71 -7.97
C ALA A 72 17.32 -15.70 -7.48
N ALA A 73 16.92 -14.45 -7.38
CA ALA A 73 17.77 -13.39 -6.85
C ALA A 73 17.15 -12.81 -5.58
N PHE A 74 17.91 -12.84 -4.48
CA PHE A 74 17.58 -12.11 -3.26
C PHE A 74 18.78 -11.25 -2.88
N ARG A 75 18.74 -9.98 -3.28
CA ARG A 75 19.74 -8.98 -2.92
C ARG A 75 19.07 -7.90 -2.08
N LEU A 76 19.55 -7.70 -0.87
CA LEU A 76 19.12 -6.67 0.04
C LEU A 76 20.33 -5.82 0.43
N ALA A 77 20.29 -4.53 0.12
CA ALA A 77 21.23 -3.55 0.68
C ALA A 77 20.44 -2.60 1.57
N CYS A 78 20.82 -2.55 2.84
CA CYS A 78 20.09 -1.83 3.86
C CYS A 78 20.99 -0.94 4.71
N TRP A 79 20.41 0.12 5.25
CA TRP A 79 21.02 0.96 6.27
C TRP A 79 20.02 1.15 7.39
N ALA A 80 20.48 0.96 8.62
CA ALA A 80 19.65 0.99 9.81
C ALA A 80 20.21 1.96 10.83
N ASP A 81 19.33 2.79 11.41
CA ASP A 81 19.63 3.50 12.65
C ASP A 81 19.26 2.59 13.82
N ALA A 82 20.23 2.21 14.66
CA ALA A 82 20.01 1.30 15.79
C ALA A 82 19.39 2.00 17.01
N GLY A 83 19.15 3.32 16.98
CA GLY A 83 18.42 4.04 18.04
C GLY A 83 19.07 4.04 19.43
N GLY A 84 20.32 3.57 19.55
CA GLY A 84 21.04 3.45 20.81
C GLY A 84 22.06 4.59 21.01
N SER A 85 21.93 5.33 22.11
CA SER A 85 22.92 6.32 22.53
C SER A 85 24.22 5.65 22.98
N SER A 86 25.34 6.18 22.47
CA SER A 86 26.74 6.05 22.93
C SER A 86 27.51 4.74 22.67
N GLU A 87 28.55 4.91 21.83
CA GLU A 87 29.91 4.36 21.87
C GLU A 87 30.11 2.84 22.10
N GLY A 88 30.41 2.13 21.01
CA GLY A 88 31.19 0.89 21.04
C GLY A 88 30.40 -0.42 20.96
N SER A 89 29.07 -0.37 20.98
CA SER A 89 28.25 -1.57 20.81
C SER A 89 28.21 -1.96 19.33
N ASN A 90 28.72 -3.16 19.02
CA ASN A 90 28.58 -3.83 17.74
C ASN A 90 27.10 -4.20 17.53
N THR A 91 26.24 -3.20 17.27
CA THR A 91 24.80 -3.37 17.11
C THR A 91 24.52 -4.07 15.79
N SER A 92 24.59 -5.41 15.82
CA SER A 92 24.16 -6.23 14.70
C SER A 92 22.65 -6.07 14.50
N VAL A 93 22.23 -5.88 13.25
CA VAL A 93 20.81 -5.93 12.91
C VAL A 93 20.30 -7.37 13.12
N GLU A 94 19.23 -7.52 13.90
CA GLU A 94 18.57 -8.82 14.07
C GLU A 94 17.73 -9.12 12.82
N VAL A 95 18.05 -10.25 12.18
CA VAL A 95 17.32 -10.75 11.02
C VAL A 95 16.89 -12.18 11.31
N ARG A 96 15.60 -12.46 11.10
CA ARG A 96 15.02 -13.78 11.26
C ARG A 96 14.69 -14.34 9.88
N ALA A 97 15.31 -15.45 9.50
CA ALA A 97 15.00 -16.12 8.24
C ALA A 97 14.03 -17.28 8.48
N GLY A 98 13.04 -17.42 7.60
CA GLY A 98 12.17 -18.59 7.53
C GLY A 98 12.96 -19.88 7.32
N ALA A 99 12.37 -21.02 7.65
CA ALA A 99 13.07 -22.31 7.67
C ALA A 99 13.70 -22.70 6.33
N GLU A 100 13.01 -22.44 5.22
CA GLU A 100 13.51 -22.79 3.88
C GLU A 100 14.67 -21.88 3.47
N LEU A 101 14.49 -20.56 3.68
CA LEU A 101 15.54 -19.58 3.41
C LEU A 101 16.77 -19.84 4.28
N TYR A 102 16.59 -20.12 5.57
CA TYR A 102 17.67 -20.42 6.51
C TYR A 102 18.44 -21.70 6.13
N SER A 103 17.73 -22.76 5.73
CA SER A 103 18.35 -24.00 5.25
C SER A 103 19.20 -23.75 4.00
N TRP A 104 18.67 -23.00 3.04
CA TRP A 104 19.38 -22.62 1.82
C TRP A 104 20.63 -21.77 2.10
N LEU A 105 20.55 -20.83 3.06
CA LEU A 105 21.68 -20.03 3.53
C LEU A 105 22.78 -20.89 4.16
N ASN A 106 22.42 -21.86 4.99
CA ASN A 106 23.40 -22.73 5.65
C ASN A 106 24.10 -23.66 4.65
N ASN A 107 23.36 -24.20 3.68
CA ASN A 107 23.90 -25.12 2.68
C ASN A 107 24.83 -24.43 1.67
N SER A 108 24.64 -23.13 1.41
CA SER A 108 25.52 -22.35 0.53
C SER A 108 26.86 -21.99 1.18
N SER A 109 26.91 -21.91 2.52
CA SER A 109 28.12 -21.52 3.25
C SER A 109 29.20 -22.62 3.34
N THR A 110 28.84 -23.89 3.21
CA THR A 110 29.73 -25.04 3.47
C THR A 110 30.47 -25.56 2.23
N GLY A 111 30.18 -25.04 1.03
CA GLY A 111 30.77 -25.51 -0.24
C GLY A 111 32.25 -25.16 -0.49
N GLY A 112 32.98 -24.69 0.52
CA GLY A 112 34.40 -24.37 0.43
C GLY A 112 35.29 -25.62 0.48
N GLY A 113 35.37 -26.41 -0.59
CA GLY A 113 36.39 -27.46 -0.69
C GLY A 113 36.23 -28.49 -1.80
N GLY A 114 36.76 -28.18 -3.00
CA GLY A 114 37.37 -29.20 -3.87
C GLY A 114 36.55 -29.86 -4.99
N GLY A 115 35.23 -29.66 -5.08
CA GLY A 115 34.41 -30.29 -6.13
C GLY A 115 34.17 -29.39 -7.34
N THR A 116 34.93 -29.57 -8.42
CA THR A 116 34.74 -28.86 -9.69
C THR A 116 33.43 -29.26 -10.36
N GLY A 117 32.36 -28.45 -10.26
CA GLY A 117 31.24 -28.55 -11.20
C GLY A 117 29.85 -28.11 -10.74
N GLY A 118 29.60 -27.92 -9.45
CA GLY A 118 28.27 -27.49 -8.96
C GLY A 118 28.17 -25.96 -8.85
N GLN A 119 27.22 -25.34 -9.58
CA GLN A 119 26.82 -23.94 -9.36
C GLN A 119 26.09 -23.81 -8.00
N GLY A 120 26.83 -23.91 -6.89
CA GLY A 120 26.32 -23.62 -5.56
C GLY A 120 26.09 -22.12 -5.41
N GLY A 121 24.92 -21.72 -4.88
CA GLY A 121 24.65 -20.33 -4.53
C GLY A 121 25.68 -19.79 -3.53
N ARG A 122 25.93 -18.48 -3.55
CA ARG A 122 26.78 -17.80 -2.57
C ARG A 122 25.92 -16.88 -1.72
N ALA A 123 26.04 -17.02 -0.40
CA ALA A 123 25.48 -16.09 0.57
C ALA A 123 26.60 -15.21 1.12
N GLN A 124 26.47 -13.89 0.97
CA GLN A 124 27.35 -12.91 1.61
C GLN A 124 26.54 -12.13 2.64
N LEU A 125 26.96 -12.22 3.90
CA LEU A 125 26.32 -11.56 5.03
C LEU A 125 27.32 -10.60 5.67
N SER A 126 26.93 -9.33 5.84
CA SER A 126 27.74 -8.32 6.52
C SER A 126 26.85 -7.43 7.41
N GLY A 127 27.24 -7.25 8.67
CA GLY A 127 26.53 -6.41 9.64
C GLY A 127 25.23 -7.02 10.21
N VAL A 128 24.98 -8.30 9.97
CA VAL A 128 23.70 -8.96 10.28
C VAL A 128 23.90 -10.19 11.16
N ARG A 129 23.02 -10.36 12.15
CA ARG A 129 22.87 -11.62 12.90
C ARG A 129 21.61 -12.34 12.42
N ILE A 130 21.81 -13.47 11.75
CA ILE A 130 20.69 -14.31 11.29
C ILE A 130 20.33 -15.32 12.37
N SER A 131 19.07 -15.32 12.77
CA SER A 131 18.45 -16.38 13.56
C SER A 131 17.36 -17.07 12.74
N LEU A 132 17.06 -18.32 13.09
CA LEU A 132 15.92 -19.03 12.53
C LEU A 132 14.63 -18.40 13.09
N ARG A 133 13.71 -18.00 12.22
CA ARG A 133 12.35 -17.66 12.63
C ARG A 133 11.72 -18.92 13.20
N GLN A 134 11.28 -18.88 14.45
CA GLN A 134 10.61 -20.03 15.04
C GLN A 134 9.41 -20.39 14.15
N PRO A 135 9.32 -21.63 13.66
CA PRO A 135 8.20 -22.03 12.83
C PRO A 135 6.92 -21.79 13.62
N VAL A 136 5.93 -21.19 12.98
CA VAL A 136 4.58 -21.10 13.56
C VAL A 136 4.16 -22.53 13.85
N ALA A 137 4.10 -22.89 15.13
CA ALA A 137 3.78 -24.25 15.54
C ALA A 137 2.44 -24.61 14.91
N ASN A 138 2.48 -25.54 13.96
CA ASN A 138 1.27 -25.94 13.25
C ASN A 138 0.40 -26.66 14.29
N THR A 139 -0.66 -25.99 14.76
CA THR A 139 -1.52 -26.50 15.84
C THR A 139 -2.24 -27.79 15.44
N SER A 140 -2.20 -28.17 14.17
CA SER A 140 -2.75 -29.42 13.63
C SER A 140 -1.72 -30.56 13.60
N GLY A 141 -1.16 -30.92 14.76
CA GLY A 141 -0.78 -32.29 15.17
C GLY A 141 0.06 -33.24 14.28
N GLY A 142 0.54 -32.91 13.08
CA GLY A 142 1.22 -33.88 12.23
C GLY A 142 1.98 -33.31 11.03
N GLY A 143 3.31 -33.23 11.19
CA GLY A 143 4.28 -33.49 10.12
C GLY A 143 4.37 -32.48 8.96
N GLY A 144 5.16 -31.42 9.16
CA GLY A 144 5.57 -30.49 8.11
C GLY A 144 5.14 -29.06 8.42
N GLY A 145 6.09 -28.19 8.75
CA GLY A 145 5.82 -26.75 8.80
C GLY A 145 5.46 -26.25 7.39
N LEU A 146 4.66 -25.19 7.31
CA LEU A 146 4.47 -24.49 6.04
C LEU A 146 5.83 -23.98 5.53
N PRO A 147 6.12 -24.07 4.21
CA PRO A 147 7.37 -23.56 3.68
C PRO A 147 7.47 -22.06 3.99
N ASP A 148 8.58 -21.65 4.61
CA ASP A 148 8.81 -20.26 4.98
C ASP A 148 10.07 -19.71 4.33
N TRP A 149 9.85 -18.89 3.30
CA TRP A 149 10.87 -18.15 2.55
C TRP A 149 11.05 -16.72 3.06
N GLY A 150 10.34 -16.33 4.12
CA GLY A 150 10.34 -14.95 4.61
C GLY A 150 11.66 -14.54 5.26
N LEU A 151 11.96 -13.25 5.15
CA LEU A 151 13.02 -12.57 5.89
C LEU A 151 12.38 -11.47 6.75
N THR A 152 12.52 -11.56 8.07
CA THR A 152 12.01 -10.55 9.00
C THR A 152 13.16 -9.75 9.60
N ILE A 153 13.10 -8.43 9.48
CA ILE A 153 14.01 -7.46 10.10
C ILE A 153 13.29 -6.84 11.30
N VAL A 154 13.91 -6.87 12.49
CA VAL A 154 13.23 -6.49 13.73
C VAL A 154 13.94 -5.32 14.43
N GLY A 155 13.15 -4.39 14.97
CA GLY A 155 13.63 -3.39 15.92
C GLY A 155 14.40 -2.24 15.27
N ILE A 156 14.12 -1.93 14.00
CA ILE A 156 14.80 -0.85 13.28
C ILE A 156 13.87 0.34 13.14
N PRO A 157 14.07 1.44 13.91
CA PRO A 157 13.23 2.63 13.83
C PRO A 157 13.32 3.35 12.49
N ARG A 158 14.48 3.33 11.83
CA ARG A 158 14.68 3.92 10.51
C ARG A 158 15.41 2.95 9.59
N LEU A 159 14.75 2.54 8.52
CA LEU A 159 15.30 1.60 7.54
C LEU A 159 15.38 2.26 6.17
N ARG A 160 16.55 2.16 5.54
CA ARG A 160 16.75 2.49 4.14
C ARG A 160 17.09 1.24 3.35
N LEU A 161 16.33 0.92 2.31
CA LEU A 161 16.61 -0.13 1.34
C LEU A 161 17.08 0.52 0.03
N VAL A 162 18.19 0.06 -0.53
CA VAL A 162 18.72 0.59 -1.81
C VAL A 162 19.10 -0.56 -2.73
N ASP A 163 18.89 -0.42 -4.04
CA ASP A 163 19.34 -1.36 -5.08
C ASP A 163 19.04 -2.83 -4.74
N SER A 164 17.86 -3.06 -4.17
CA SER A 164 17.45 -4.36 -3.64
C SER A 164 16.61 -5.09 -4.69
N VAL A 165 16.82 -6.39 -4.84
CA VAL A 165 16.16 -7.22 -5.86
C VAL A 165 15.63 -8.49 -5.22
N LEU A 166 14.33 -8.74 -5.34
CA LEU A 166 13.72 -10.03 -5.04
C LEU A 166 13.05 -10.51 -6.33
N SER A 167 13.63 -11.53 -6.97
CA SER A 167 13.06 -12.09 -8.20
C SER A 167 12.98 -13.61 -8.18
N ASP A 168 11.94 -14.13 -8.85
CA ASP A 168 11.75 -15.54 -9.16
C ASP A 168 11.73 -16.45 -7.91
N MET A 169 11.28 -15.90 -6.79
CA MET A 169 11.10 -16.63 -5.54
C MET A 169 9.64 -17.01 -5.31
N PRO A 170 9.39 -18.20 -4.74
CA PRO A 170 8.04 -18.57 -4.32
C PRO A 170 7.58 -17.66 -3.17
N LEU A 171 6.36 -17.13 -3.26
CA LEU A 171 5.75 -16.43 -2.12
C LEU A 171 5.61 -17.40 -0.93
N SER A 172 5.74 -16.89 0.29
CA SER A 172 5.68 -17.71 1.50
C SER A 172 4.25 -17.78 2.07
N PRO A 173 3.70 -18.98 2.35
CA PRO A 173 2.48 -19.15 3.12
C PRO A 173 2.63 -18.89 4.62
N ALA A 174 3.85 -18.76 5.13
CA ALA A 174 4.12 -18.48 6.55
C ALA A 174 4.24 -16.97 6.85
N GLY A 175 4.52 -16.15 5.85
CA GLY A 175 4.63 -14.70 5.99
C GLY A 175 5.15 -14.01 4.73
N PRO A 176 5.31 -12.67 4.74
CA PRO A 176 5.88 -11.92 3.62
C PRO A 176 7.32 -12.34 3.32
N LEU A 177 7.77 -12.15 2.07
CA LEU A 177 9.16 -12.42 1.69
C LEU A 177 10.14 -11.47 2.39
N LEU A 178 9.76 -10.20 2.53
CA LEU A 178 10.47 -9.22 3.32
C LEU A 178 9.50 -8.58 4.30
N GLU A 179 9.76 -8.76 5.58
CA GLU A 179 8.99 -8.16 6.66
C GLU A 179 9.91 -7.26 7.49
N VAL A 180 9.46 -6.05 7.79
CA VAL A 180 10.19 -5.12 8.66
C VAL A 180 9.27 -4.73 9.80
N LEU A 181 9.71 -4.98 11.03
CA LEU A 181 8.94 -4.76 12.25
C LEU A 181 9.57 -3.66 13.09
N GLY A 182 8.74 -2.72 13.56
CA GLY A 182 9.17 -1.60 14.41
C GLY A 182 9.77 -0.42 13.63
N CYS A 183 9.39 -0.23 12.37
CA CYS A 183 9.94 0.80 11.49
C CYS A 183 9.08 2.06 11.46
N ALA A 184 9.55 3.11 12.12
CA ALA A 184 8.87 4.41 12.13
C ALA A 184 9.12 5.21 10.85
N GLU A 185 10.28 5.06 10.23
CA GLU A 185 10.67 5.76 9.01
C GLU A 185 11.30 4.81 7.99
N LEU A 186 10.70 4.73 6.81
CA LEU A 186 11.15 3.88 5.72
C LEU A 186 11.63 4.74 4.54
N SER A 187 12.77 4.39 3.97
CA SER A 187 13.19 4.84 2.64
C SER A 187 13.49 3.64 1.74
N ILE A 188 12.87 3.56 0.57
CA ILE A 188 13.17 2.56 -0.45
C ILE A 188 13.69 3.31 -1.68
N ARG A 189 14.83 2.86 -2.24
CA ARG A 189 15.38 3.40 -3.48
C ARG A 189 15.76 2.29 -4.44
N ASN A 190 15.21 2.32 -5.65
CA ASN A 190 15.59 1.40 -6.73
C ASN A 190 15.43 -0.08 -6.34
N MET A 191 14.24 -0.43 -5.84
CA MET A 191 13.92 -1.81 -5.43
C MET A 191 13.14 -2.53 -6.53
N THR A 192 13.54 -3.74 -6.89
CA THR A 192 12.85 -4.57 -7.88
C THR A 192 12.22 -5.81 -7.22
N LEU A 193 10.93 -6.02 -7.44
CA LEU A 193 10.18 -7.23 -7.11
C LEU A 193 9.63 -7.83 -8.41
N ALA A 194 10.04 -9.04 -8.78
CA ALA A 194 9.71 -9.59 -10.10
C ALA A 194 9.41 -11.09 -10.06
N GLY A 195 8.36 -11.53 -10.78
CA GLY A 195 8.12 -12.97 -11.01
C GLY A 195 7.87 -13.78 -9.73
N LEU A 196 7.27 -13.16 -8.71
CA LEU A 196 7.02 -13.82 -7.43
C LEU A 196 5.68 -14.57 -7.50
N THR A 197 5.70 -15.89 -7.37
CA THR A 197 4.51 -16.73 -7.57
C THR A 197 4.17 -17.53 -6.31
N ALA A 198 2.89 -17.63 -5.97
CA ALA A 198 2.47 -18.56 -4.91
C ALA A 198 2.83 -20.03 -5.26
N PRO A 199 3.21 -20.85 -4.26
CA PRO A 199 3.56 -22.24 -4.49
C PRO A 199 2.36 -23.07 -4.97
N SER A 200 2.64 -24.14 -5.72
CA SER A 200 1.65 -25.13 -6.18
C SER A 200 1.65 -26.36 -5.26
N PRO A 201 0.49 -26.89 -4.81
CA PRO A 201 -0.88 -26.42 -5.09
C PRO A 201 -1.15 -25.06 -4.43
N PRO A 202 -2.12 -24.27 -4.94
CA PRO A 202 -2.30 -22.87 -4.55
C PRO A 202 -2.69 -22.74 -3.07
N ALA A 203 -1.66 -22.55 -2.23
CA ALA A 203 -1.80 -22.15 -0.83
C ALA A 203 -2.03 -20.64 -0.73
N ALA A 204 -2.64 -20.19 0.37
CA ALA A 204 -2.68 -18.77 0.67
C ALA A 204 -1.25 -18.32 0.99
N ALA A 205 -0.63 -17.54 0.10
CA ALA A 205 0.69 -16.97 0.29
C ALA A 205 0.59 -15.49 0.61
N PHE A 206 1.47 -14.93 1.42
CA PHE A 206 1.47 -13.50 1.71
C PHE A 206 2.05 -12.71 0.52
N GLY A 207 1.82 -11.39 0.53
CA GLY A 207 2.48 -10.48 -0.41
C GLY A 207 3.98 -10.39 -0.21
N ALA A 208 4.67 -9.70 -1.13
CA ALA A 208 6.12 -9.65 -1.17
C ALA A 208 6.74 -8.90 0.01
N VAL A 209 6.34 -7.64 0.22
CA VAL A 209 6.94 -6.76 1.23
C VAL A 209 5.90 -6.26 2.21
N ARG A 210 6.22 -6.34 3.51
CA ARG A 210 5.44 -5.77 4.61
C ARG A 210 6.32 -4.90 5.49
N ILE A 211 5.89 -3.68 5.73
CA ILE A 211 6.49 -2.76 6.67
C ILE A 211 5.45 -2.48 7.74
N ALA A 212 5.76 -2.85 8.98
CA ALA A 212 4.86 -2.73 10.11
C ALA A 212 5.57 -2.15 11.34
N GLY A 213 4.77 -1.61 12.25
CA GLY A 213 5.22 -0.97 13.48
C GLY A 213 5.29 0.54 13.34
N ALA A 214 4.33 1.26 13.94
CA ALA A 214 4.32 2.73 14.13
C ALA A 214 4.88 3.57 12.96
N LEU A 215 4.69 3.14 11.72
CA LEU A 215 5.20 3.79 10.52
C LEU A 215 4.57 5.19 10.37
N ARG A 216 5.40 6.22 10.50
CA ARG A 216 4.99 7.63 10.39
C ARG A 216 5.34 8.20 9.02
N ARG A 217 6.48 7.78 8.46
CA ARG A 217 6.94 8.26 7.16
C ARG A 217 7.44 7.11 6.30
N ALA A 218 7.03 7.09 5.03
CA ALA A 218 7.61 6.23 4.02
C ALA A 218 7.94 7.03 2.76
N ASP A 219 9.14 6.87 2.24
CA ASP A 219 9.60 7.45 0.97
C ASP A 219 10.06 6.33 0.04
N VAL A 220 9.27 6.04 -0.98
CA VAL A 220 9.50 4.94 -1.93
C VAL A 220 9.84 5.54 -3.28
N GLN A 221 11.09 5.39 -3.72
CA GLN A 221 11.57 5.95 -4.96
C GLN A 221 12.09 4.86 -5.91
N GLY A 222 11.69 4.88 -7.18
CA GLY A 222 12.22 3.96 -8.19
C GLY A 222 11.88 2.50 -7.91
N MET A 223 10.76 2.20 -7.22
CA MET A 223 10.37 0.82 -6.97
C MET A 223 9.71 0.23 -8.21
N ALA A 224 10.24 -0.89 -8.71
CA ALA A 224 9.62 -1.69 -9.76
C ALA A 224 9.02 -2.96 -9.13
N CYS A 225 7.72 -3.18 -9.28
CA CYS A 225 7.07 -4.42 -8.86
C CYS A 225 6.20 -4.96 -9.98
N HIS A 226 6.55 -6.13 -10.51
CA HIS A 226 5.79 -6.74 -11.59
C HIS A 226 5.68 -8.26 -11.50
N ASP A 227 4.60 -8.77 -12.08
CA ASP A 227 4.32 -10.21 -12.21
C ASP A 227 4.30 -10.96 -10.87
N VAL A 228 3.90 -10.27 -9.78
CA VAL A 228 3.63 -10.92 -8.50
C VAL A 228 2.24 -11.55 -8.57
N THR A 229 2.15 -12.87 -8.45
CA THR A 229 0.91 -13.62 -8.69
C THR A 229 0.56 -14.60 -7.57
N GLY A 230 -0.74 -14.72 -7.30
CA GLY A 230 -1.27 -15.69 -6.33
C GLY A 230 -1.12 -15.30 -4.87
N ALA A 231 -0.65 -14.08 -4.58
CA ALA A 231 -0.62 -13.55 -3.22
C ALA A 231 -2.03 -13.46 -2.62
N SER A 232 -2.12 -13.52 -1.30
CA SER A 232 -3.31 -13.39 -0.48
C SER A 232 -3.11 -12.16 0.40
N GLY A 233 -4.06 -11.23 0.39
CA GLY A 233 -3.95 -9.96 1.12
C GLY A 233 -3.43 -8.82 0.26
N TRP A 234 -2.17 -8.79 -0.18
CA TRP A 234 -1.62 -7.75 -1.08
C TRP A 234 -0.56 -8.37 -1.98
N ALA A 235 -0.21 -7.73 -3.10
CA ALA A 235 0.83 -8.25 -3.99
C ALA A 235 2.23 -7.73 -3.64
N CYS A 236 2.46 -6.42 -3.78
CA CYS A 236 3.80 -5.84 -3.73
C CYS A 236 4.17 -5.33 -2.34
N LEU A 237 3.46 -4.30 -1.88
CA LEU A 237 3.88 -3.51 -0.74
C LEU A 237 2.72 -3.27 0.22
N LEU A 238 2.89 -3.69 1.46
CA LEU A 238 2.03 -3.34 2.59
C LEU A 238 2.77 -2.38 3.52
N LEU A 239 2.19 -1.19 3.75
CA LEU A 239 2.66 -0.18 4.70
C LEU A 239 1.65 -0.05 5.84
N SER A 240 2.02 -0.41 7.06
CA SER A 240 1.12 -0.38 8.23
C SER A 240 1.69 0.47 9.35
N SER A 241 0.89 1.38 9.91
CA SER A 241 1.27 2.16 11.09
C SER A 241 0.83 1.55 12.43
N GLY A 242 0.28 0.34 12.41
CA GLY A 242 -0.15 -0.36 13.63
C GLY A 242 1.02 -0.71 14.55
N GLU A 243 0.79 -0.60 15.86
CA GLU A 243 1.57 -1.36 16.84
C GLU A 243 1.19 -2.82 16.67
N ASP A 244 1.89 -3.53 15.78
CA ASP A 244 1.94 -4.97 15.90
C ASP A 244 2.45 -5.22 17.32
N GLY A 245 1.62 -5.85 18.16
CA GLY A 245 1.84 -6.09 19.58
C GLY A 245 3.01 -7.04 19.87
N GLY A 246 4.14 -6.85 19.18
CA GLY A 246 5.41 -7.42 19.53
C GLY A 246 5.66 -7.10 20.99
N GLU A 247 5.78 -8.17 21.78
CA GLU A 247 6.07 -8.14 23.19
C GLU A 247 7.15 -7.09 23.48
N ALA A 248 6.72 -5.91 23.92
CA ALA A 248 7.53 -5.09 24.78
C ALA A 248 7.61 -5.88 26.09
N GLY A 249 8.53 -6.87 26.13
CA GLY A 249 8.83 -7.73 27.28
C GLY A 249 9.31 -6.95 28.51
N THR A 250 9.15 -5.63 28.52
CA THR A 250 9.38 -4.76 29.67
C THR A 250 8.10 -4.24 30.31
N GLY A 251 6.90 -4.61 29.82
CA GLY A 251 5.62 -4.33 30.48
C GLY A 251 5.38 -2.86 30.81
N ARG A 252 6.08 -1.94 30.12
CA ARG A 252 5.99 -0.51 30.40
C ARG A 252 4.82 0.03 29.57
N PRO A 253 3.73 0.49 30.21
CA PRO A 253 2.63 1.12 29.49
C PRO A 253 3.22 2.29 28.71
N LEU A 254 3.07 2.28 27.38
CA LEU A 254 3.36 3.46 26.57
C LEU A 254 2.42 4.57 27.07
N ASP A 255 2.99 5.72 27.37
CA ASP A 255 2.26 6.86 27.91
C ASP A 255 1.13 7.24 26.94
N PRO A 256 -0.15 7.23 27.35
CA PRO A 256 -1.31 7.52 26.48
C PRO A 256 -1.36 8.98 25.97
N ALA A 257 -0.30 9.75 26.21
CA ALA A 257 -0.16 11.15 25.83
C ALA A 257 0.55 11.37 24.48
N THR A 258 1.05 10.33 23.81
CA THR A 258 1.62 10.50 22.48
C THR A 258 0.49 10.73 21.48
N SER A 259 0.34 11.99 21.06
CA SER A 259 -0.65 12.44 20.08
C SER A 259 -0.64 11.56 18.82
N PRO A 260 -1.81 11.32 18.18
CA PRO A 260 -1.86 10.63 16.90
C PRO A 260 -0.92 11.29 15.91
N THR A 261 0.05 10.51 15.44
CA THR A 261 0.97 10.99 14.42
C THR A 261 0.34 10.75 13.06
N ALA A 262 0.30 11.79 12.23
CA ALA A 262 -0.10 11.66 10.84
C ALA A 262 0.90 10.75 10.11
N GLN A 263 0.41 9.89 9.23
CA GLN A 263 1.22 9.05 8.37
C GLN A 263 1.41 9.74 7.01
N ALA A 264 2.65 9.94 6.60
CA ALA A 264 3.00 10.53 5.31
C ALA A 264 3.74 9.50 4.44
N ILE A 265 3.16 9.15 3.30
CA ILE A 265 3.69 8.17 2.36
C ILE A 265 3.90 8.88 1.03
N SER A 266 5.13 8.85 0.53
CA SER A 266 5.51 9.34 -0.80
C SER A 266 5.96 8.15 -1.65
N ILE A 267 5.42 8.03 -2.86
CA ILE A 267 5.83 7.06 -3.86
C ILE A 267 6.18 7.84 -5.13
N THR A 268 7.44 7.76 -5.53
CA THR A 268 8.02 8.58 -6.61
C THR A 268 8.70 7.69 -7.65
N ASP A 269 8.56 8.00 -8.93
CA ASP A 269 9.26 7.32 -10.04
C ASP A 269 9.10 5.79 -10.02
N SER A 270 7.97 5.28 -9.54
CA SER A 270 7.77 3.85 -9.28
C SER A 270 6.81 3.22 -10.29
N ASN A 271 6.93 1.90 -10.48
CA ASN A 271 6.15 1.15 -11.45
C ASN A 271 5.61 -0.16 -10.85
N PHE A 272 4.29 -0.31 -10.80
CA PHE A 272 3.59 -1.47 -10.26
C PHE A 272 2.71 -2.09 -11.35
N THR A 273 3.13 -3.19 -11.97
CA THR A 273 2.47 -3.72 -13.17
C THR A 273 2.17 -5.20 -13.16
N GLY A 274 0.98 -5.61 -13.60
CA GLY A 274 0.68 -7.03 -13.83
C GLY A 274 0.59 -7.86 -12.55
N ASN A 275 0.40 -7.22 -11.39
CA ASN A 275 0.34 -7.92 -10.12
C ASN A 275 -1.07 -8.46 -9.88
N THR A 276 -1.18 -9.69 -9.40
CA THR A 276 -2.47 -10.33 -9.13
C THR A 276 -2.51 -10.87 -7.72
N VAL A 277 -3.45 -10.35 -6.95
CA VAL A 277 -3.85 -10.97 -5.69
C VAL A 277 -4.97 -11.95 -6.00
N ARG A 278 -4.92 -13.11 -5.37
CA ARG A 278 -5.89 -14.18 -5.55
C ARG A 278 -7.27 -13.63 -5.20
N GLY A 279 -8.05 -13.31 -6.23
CA GLY A 279 -9.46 -12.97 -6.08
C GLY A 279 -10.22 -14.21 -5.66
N PHE A 280 -10.91 -14.16 -4.53
CA PHE A 280 -11.92 -15.15 -4.25
C PHE A 280 -13.02 -15.01 -5.31
N ALA A 281 -13.29 -16.10 -6.03
CA ALA A 281 -14.33 -16.17 -7.07
C ALA A 281 -15.76 -16.18 -6.48
N GLU A 282 -15.93 -15.74 -5.24
CA GLU A 282 -17.23 -15.60 -4.59
C GLU A 282 -17.97 -14.41 -5.23
N PRO A 283 -19.03 -14.63 -6.03
CA PRO A 283 -19.48 -13.60 -6.96
C PRO A 283 -20.23 -12.43 -6.33
N TYR A 284 -20.69 -12.49 -5.07
CA TYR A 284 -21.50 -11.42 -4.47
C TYR A 284 -21.39 -11.42 -2.94
N GLY A 285 -21.22 -10.24 -2.33
CA GLY A 285 -21.33 -10.05 -0.87
C GLY A 285 -20.03 -10.10 -0.06
N ALA A 286 -18.87 -10.28 -0.70
CA ALA A 286 -17.60 -10.20 0.00
C ALA A 286 -17.29 -8.75 0.40
N SER A 287 -16.99 -8.55 1.69
CA SER A 287 -16.60 -7.24 2.23
C SER A 287 -15.10 -7.03 2.10
N CYS A 288 -14.70 -5.77 1.86
CA CYS A 288 -13.30 -5.34 1.97
C CYS A 288 -12.90 -5.30 3.45
N SER A 289 -12.64 -6.48 4.02
CA SER A 289 -12.18 -6.61 5.40
C SER A 289 -10.74 -7.12 5.42
N VAL A 290 -9.88 -6.39 6.13
CA VAL A 290 -8.51 -6.85 6.42
C VAL A 290 -8.60 -7.73 7.66
N GLY A 291 -8.64 -9.04 7.46
CA GLY A 291 -8.50 -10.02 8.54
C GLY A 291 -7.02 -10.19 8.92
N ILE A 292 -6.35 -9.14 9.40
CA ILE A 292 -5.05 -9.27 10.05
C ILE A 292 -5.32 -9.36 11.55
N SER A 293 -5.52 -10.58 12.04
CA SER A 293 -5.54 -10.81 13.47
C SER A 293 -4.11 -10.94 13.97
N SER A 294 -3.76 -10.12 14.97
CA SER A 294 -2.61 -10.39 15.82
C SER A 294 -2.78 -11.77 16.46
N PRO A 295 -1.71 -12.57 16.62
CA PRO A 295 -1.80 -13.78 17.43
C PRO A 295 -2.31 -13.45 18.84
N PRO A 296 -3.02 -14.39 19.50
CA PRO A 296 -3.51 -14.17 20.86
C PRO A 296 -2.35 -13.87 21.81
N ALA A 297 -2.58 -12.96 22.77
CA ALA A 297 -1.57 -12.55 23.75
C ALA A 297 -0.99 -13.78 24.48
N GLY A 298 0.34 -13.95 24.42
CA GLY A 298 1.06 -15.07 25.02
C GLY A 298 1.37 -16.24 24.07
N ALA A 299 0.86 -16.24 22.83
CA ALA A 299 1.42 -17.08 21.78
C ALA A 299 2.79 -16.54 21.36
N PRO A 300 3.77 -17.39 21.00
CA PRO A 300 5.01 -16.91 20.40
C PRO A 300 4.66 -16.02 19.20
N PRO A 301 5.51 -15.03 18.84
CA PRO A 301 5.26 -14.09 17.75
C PRO A 301 5.13 -14.83 16.41
N ALA A 302 3.95 -15.40 16.18
CA ALA A 302 3.54 -15.94 14.92
C ALA A 302 3.29 -14.75 14.00
N GLY A 303 3.64 -14.89 12.72
CA GLY A 303 3.28 -13.91 11.71
C GLY A 303 1.77 -13.63 11.76
N PRO A 304 1.32 -12.47 11.25
CA PRO A 304 -0.11 -12.19 11.14
C PRO A 304 -0.81 -13.37 10.47
N SER A 305 -1.82 -13.96 11.10
CA SER A 305 -2.61 -14.97 10.41
C SER A 305 -3.57 -14.24 9.47
N LEU A 306 -3.39 -14.41 8.16
CA LEU A 306 -4.46 -14.12 7.22
C LEU A 306 -5.57 -15.14 7.50
N ALA A 307 -6.61 -14.72 8.20
CA ALA A 307 -7.79 -15.57 8.37
C ALA A 307 -8.35 -15.83 6.97
N ALA A 308 -8.31 -17.10 6.52
CA ALA A 308 -8.78 -17.54 5.20
C ALA A 308 -10.31 -17.36 5.00
N SER A 309 -10.98 -16.63 5.88
CA SER A 309 -12.42 -16.37 5.83
C SER A 309 -12.72 -15.19 4.90
N GLY A 310 -12.84 -15.48 3.60
CA GLY A 310 -13.59 -14.65 2.64
C GLY A 310 -13.14 -13.20 2.41
N ALA A 311 -12.00 -12.77 2.97
CA ALA A 311 -11.48 -11.43 2.80
C ALA A 311 -10.99 -11.23 1.36
N LEU A 312 -11.52 -10.20 0.70
CA LEU A 312 -11.02 -9.74 -0.58
C LEU A 312 -9.57 -9.26 -0.43
N GLY A 313 -8.70 -9.71 -1.32
CA GLY A 313 -7.34 -9.18 -1.42
C GLY A 313 -7.34 -7.70 -1.79
N PHE A 314 -6.27 -7.00 -1.48
CA PHE A 314 -5.92 -5.66 -1.91
C PHE A 314 -4.93 -5.77 -3.06
N GLY A 315 -4.83 -4.76 -3.91
CA GLY A 315 -4.04 -4.82 -5.14
C GLY A 315 -2.51 -4.76 -4.94
N ALA A 316 -1.85 -3.94 -5.76
CA ALA A 316 -0.40 -3.81 -5.72
C ALA A 316 0.11 -3.21 -4.41
N VAL A 317 -0.47 -2.08 -3.99
CA VAL A 317 -0.05 -1.33 -2.80
C VAL A 317 -1.18 -1.23 -1.80
N LEU A 318 -0.91 -1.60 -0.56
CA LEU A 318 -1.83 -1.50 0.56
C LEU A 318 -1.24 -0.61 1.65
N VAL A 319 -1.98 0.41 2.05
CA VAL A 319 -1.69 1.25 3.22
C VAL A 319 -2.72 0.92 4.29
N LEU A 320 -2.25 0.42 5.44
CA LEU A 320 -3.08 0.09 6.57
C LEU A 320 -2.89 1.07 7.71
N THR A 321 -4.03 1.54 8.24
CA THR A 321 -4.07 2.35 9.44
C THR A 321 -4.65 1.57 10.60
N PRO A 322 -4.25 1.88 11.84
CA PRO A 322 -4.55 1.04 12.99
C PRO A 322 -6.04 1.13 13.28
N GLY A 323 -6.73 -0.02 13.26
CA GLY A 323 -8.18 -0.16 13.50
C GLY A 323 -8.67 0.04 14.94
N GLY A 324 -7.89 0.74 15.79
CA GLY A 324 -8.16 0.82 17.22
C GLY A 324 -9.37 1.68 17.56
N ARG A 325 -10.22 1.23 18.50
CA ARG A 325 -11.35 2.01 19.07
C ARG A 325 -10.95 3.31 19.78
N GLN A 326 -9.67 3.70 19.78
CA GLN A 326 -9.20 4.88 20.47
C GLN A 326 -9.37 6.12 19.58
N SER A 327 -10.08 7.11 20.12
CA SER A 327 -10.63 8.31 19.48
C SER A 327 -9.60 9.38 19.06
N GLY A 328 -8.35 9.00 18.84
CA GLY A 328 -7.31 9.88 18.29
C GLY A 328 -6.62 9.17 17.14
N MET A 329 -7.25 9.16 15.95
CA MET A 329 -6.70 8.47 14.78
C MET A 329 -6.06 9.50 13.86
N GLY A 330 -4.80 9.25 13.50
CA GLY A 330 -4.03 10.15 12.64
C GLY A 330 -4.58 10.23 11.22
N ALA A 331 -4.32 11.36 10.56
CA ALA A 331 -4.52 11.51 9.13
C ALA A 331 -3.49 10.66 8.37
N VAL A 332 -3.89 10.16 7.20
CA VAL A 332 -2.98 9.50 6.25
C VAL A 332 -2.93 10.27 4.96
N ALA A 333 -1.73 10.62 4.54
CA ALA A 333 -1.47 11.23 3.24
C ALA A 333 -0.62 10.27 2.40
N VAL A 334 -1.13 9.91 1.22
CA VAL A 334 -0.42 9.15 0.20
C VAL A 334 -0.22 10.05 -1.01
N ALA A 335 1.03 10.34 -1.35
CA ALA A 335 1.42 11.12 -2.51
C ALA A 335 2.10 10.22 -3.54
N LEU A 336 1.59 10.22 -4.77
CA LEU A 336 2.15 9.52 -5.92
C LEU A 336 2.72 10.56 -6.89
N HIS A 337 3.99 10.44 -7.23
CA HIS A 337 4.70 11.33 -8.16
C HIS A 337 5.33 10.50 -9.27
N ASN A 338 5.04 10.84 -10.53
CA ASN A 338 5.59 10.13 -11.70
C ASN A 338 5.51 8.58 -11.56
N THR A 339 4.40 8.09 -11.03
CA THR A 339 4.22 6.67 -10.68
C THR A 339 3.19 6.02 -11.58
N ALA A 340 3.49 4.80 -12.04
CA ALA A 340 2.61 3.98 -12.86
C ALA A 340 2.09 2.77 -12.07
N LEU A 341 0.77 2.59 -12.04
CA LEU A 341 0.09 1.45 -11.42
C LEU A 341 -0.86 0.82 -12.44
N SER A 342 -0.42 -0.20 -13.19
CA SER A 342 -1.21 -0.71 -14.32
C SER A 342 -1.42 -2.22 -14.36
N SER A 343 -2.56 -2.65 -14.89
CA SER A 343 -2.87 -4.07 -15.11
C SER A 343 -2.82 -4.91 -13.82
N ASN A 344 -3.07 -4.28 -12.67
CA ASN A 344 -3.10 -4.98 -11.40
C ASN A 344 -4.51 -5.51 -11.10
N THR A 345 -4.60 -6.67 -10.48
CA THR A 345 -5.85 -7.30 -10.06
C THR A 345 -5.87 -7.47 -8.54
N GLY A 346 -6.87 -6.88 -7.90
CA GLY A 346 -7.14 -7.03 -6.48
C GLY A 346 -8.62 -7.38 -6.23
N GLY A 347 -9.02 -7.43 -4.97
CA GLY A 347 -10.41 -7.44 -4.56
C GLY A 347 -10.90 -6.03 -4.18
N CYS A 348 -10.08 -5.26 -3.47
CA CYS A 348 -10.38 -3.90 -3.04
C CYS A 348 -9.23 -2.99 -3.42
N GLY A 349 -9.39 -2.16 -4.46
CA GLY A 349 -8.30 -1.36 -5.02
C GLY A 349 -7.32 -2.22 -5.79
N GLY A 350 -7.39 -2.24 -7.12
CA GLY A 350 -6.44 -3.04 -7.92
C GLY A 350 -5.03 -2.45 -7.91
N ALA A 351 -4.91 -1.12 -7.87
CA ALA A 351 -3.64 -0.41 -7.82
C ALA A 351 -3.23 -0.04 -6.39
N LEU A 352 -4.07 0.76 -5.72
CA LEU A 352 -3.80 1.33 -4.41
C LEU A 352 -5.00 1.13 -3.50
N SER A 353 -4.74 0.73 -2.27
CA SER A 353 -5.78 0.62 -1.25
C SER A 353 -5.32 1.31 0.03
N VAL A 354 -6.14 2.20 0.56
CA VAL A 354 -5.93 2.80 1.89
C VAL A 354 -7.07 2.32 2.77
N ALA A 355 -6.75 1.46 3.73
CA ALA A 355 -7.73 0.83 4.58
C ALA A 355 -7.40 1.00 6.07
N GLY A 356 -8.42 1.17 6.90
CA GLY A 356 -8.30 1.32 8.35
C GLY A 356 -9.11 2.50 8.88
N SER A 357 -9.07 2.75 10.18
CA SER A 357 -9.98 3.71 10.83
C SER A 357 -9.48 5.16 10.83
N SER A 358 -8.81 5.64 9.79
CA SER A 358 -8.33 7.03 9.76
C SER A 358 -9.45 8.07 9.74
N GLN A 359 -9.26 9.18 10.45
CA GLN A 359 -10.19 10.32 10.38
C GLN A 359 -10.10 11.07 9.04
N GLU A 360 -8.93 11.06 8.43
CA GLU A 360 -8.65 11.77 7.20
C GLU A 360 -7.71 10.95 6.33
N ILE A 361 -8.09 10.77 5.07
CA ILE A 361 -7.32 10.10 4.03
C ILE A 361 -7.14 11.11 2.90
N LEU A 362 -5.90 11.42 2.56
CA LEU A 362 -5.54 12.20 1.39
C LEU A 362 -4.80 11.30 0.41
N VAL A 363 -5.26 11.25 -0.83
CA VAL A 363 -4.53 10.63 -1.94
C VAL A 363 -4.27 11.70 -3.00
N ALA A 364 -2.99 12.04 -3.19
CA ALA A 364 -2.55 12.98 -4.20
C ALA A 364 -1.77 12.23 -5.30
N MET A 365 -2.13 12.45 -6.56
CA MET A 365 -1.46 11.92 -7.73
C MET A 365 -0.97 13.07 -8.59
N GLU A 366 0.33 13.13 -8.85
CA GLU A 366 0.98 14.13 -9.68
C GLU A 366 1.77 13.45 -10.79
N ALA A 367 1.51 13.82 -12.05
CA ALA A 367 2.11 13.19 -13.23
C ALA A 367 2.08 11.64 -13.18
N SER A 368 1.04 11.06 -12.57
CA SER A 368 0.96 9.63 -12.26
C SER A 368 -0.22 8.99 -12.97
N ALA A 369 -0.14 7.68 -13.23
CA ALA A 369 -1.17 6.96 -13.95
C ALA A 369 -1.56 5.67 -13.21
N ALA A 370 -2.87 5.43 -13.03
CA ALA A 370 -3.37 4.11 -12.69
C ALA A 370 -4.35 3.61 -13.77
N ALA A 371 -3.93 2.58 -14.51
CA ALA A 371 -4.62 2.17 -15.72
C ALA A 371 -4.87 0.66 -15.84
N ASN A 372 -6.01 0.28 -16.41
CA ASN A 372 -6.36 -1.13 -16.67
C ASN A 372 -6.33 -2.02 -15.42
N ASN A 373 -6.55 -1.46 -14.24
CA ASN A 373 -6.62 -2.25 -13.01
C ASN A 373 -8.03 -2.85 -12.84
N SER A 374 -8.11 -4.00 -12.17
CA SER A 374 -9.36 -4.71 -11.91
C SER A 374 -9.52 -4.99 -10.42
N ALA A 375 -10.70 -4.72 -9.88
CA ALA A 375 -11.06 -5.09 -8.51
C ALA A 375 -12.54 -5.43 -8.38
N VAL A 376 -12.98 -5.91 -7.20
CA VAL A 376 -14.40 -5.95 -6.87
C VAL A 376 -14.89 -4.53 -6.58
N TRP A 377 -14.15 -3.80 -5.75
CA TRP A 377 -14.44 -2.42 -5.35
C TRP A 377 -13.27 -1.52 -5.66
N GLY A 378 -13.51 -0.40 -6.36
CA GLY A 378 -12.45 0.56 -6.67
C GLY A 378 -11.43 -0.03 -7.64
N GLY A 379 -11.74 -0.05 -8.94
CA GLY A 379 -10.89 -0.76 -9.92
C GLY A 379 -9.41 -0.40 -9.83
N ALA A 380 -9.11 0.89 -9.63
CA ALA A 380 -7.77 1.38 -9.28
C ALA A 380 -7.61 1.60 -7.78
N VAL A 381 -8.44 2.48 -7.19
CA VAL A 381 -8.24 2.99 -5.83
C VAL A 381 -9.41 2.60 -4.92
N PHE A 382 -9.09 2.05 -3.76
CA PHE A 382 -10.04 1.81 -2.69
C PHE A 382 -9.66 2.63 -1.45
N LEU A 383 -10.61 3.41 -0.92
CA LEU A 383 -10.48 4.14 0.33
C LEU A 383 -11.61 3.70 1.26
N GLY A 384 -11.31 3.22 2.46
CA GLY A 384 -12.38 2.96 3.42
C GLY A 384 -11.96 2.24 4.67
N PRO A 385 -12.82 2.23 5.70
CA PRO A 385 -12.51 1.54 6.94
C PRO A 385 -12.46 0.04 6.75
N THR A 386 -11.49 -0.59 7.41
CA THR A 386 -11.57 -2.01 7.78
C THR A 386 -12.60 -2.14 8.90
N PRO A 387 -13.45 -3.18 8.93
CA PRO A 387 -14.78 -3.19 9.53
C PRO A 387 -14.80 -2.78 11.01
N ALA A 388 -14.84 -1.47 11.25
CA ALA A 388 -15.21 -0.87 12.50
C ALA A 388 -16.61 -0.27 12.30
N PRO A 389 -17.48 -0.31 13.33
CA PRO A 389 -18.83 0.23 13.23
C PRO A 389 -18.81 1.70 12.78
N HIS A 390 -19.80 2.06 11.96
CA HIS A 390 -19.98 3.27 11.15
C HIS A 390 -19.96 4.64 11.88
N ASP A 391 -19.44 4.73 13.11
CA ASP A 391 -19.69 5.88 13.99
C ASP A 391 -18.64 7.00 13.86
N ALA A 392 -17.53 6.78 13.14
CA ALA A 392 -16.54 7.81 12.86
C ALA A 392 -16.65 8.26 11.40
N ALA A 393 -17.11 9.50 11.18
CA ALA A 393 -17.15 10.12 9.86
C ALA A 393 -15.73 10.42 9.36
N ALA A 394 -15.06 9.41 8.82
CA ALA A 394 -13.80 9.59 8.11
C ALA A 394 -13.99 10.55 6.92
N THR A 395 -12.94 11.26 6.53
CA THR A 395 -12.92 12.10 5.35
C THR A 395 -11.90 11.61 4.34
N ALA A 396 -12.23 11.69 3.05
CA ALA A 396 -11.34 11.31 1.96
C ALA A 396 -11.20 12.47 0.95
N ASP A 397 -9.98 12.91 0.67
CA ASP A 397 -9.65 13.86 -0.39
C ASP A 397 -8.81 13.13 -1.45
N ILE A 398 -9.18 13.29 -2.71
CA ILE A 398 -8.49 12.71 -3.85
C ILE A 398 -8.17 13.82 -4.84
N ALA A 399 -6.89 14.02 -5.12
CA ALA A 399 -6.40 15.03 -6.05
C ALA A 399 -5.55 14.40 -7.15
N LEU A 400 -5.91 14.66 -8.40
CA LEU A 400 -5.13 14.35 -9.59
C LEU A 400 -4.66 15.66 -10.21
N THR A 401 -3.34 15.81 -10.36
CA THR A 401 -2.70 17.02 -10.88
C THR A 401 -1.67 16.68 -11.96
N ASN A 402 -1.26 17.70 -12.72
CA ASN A 402 -0.14 17.65 -13.66
C ASN A 402 -0.23 16.46 -14.64
N ALA A 403 -1.33 16.41 -15.40
CA ALA A 403 -1.62 15.38 -16.40
C ALA A 403 -1.72 13.94 -15.83
N SER A 404 -2.11 13.79 -14.56
CA SER A 404 -2.37 12.46 -13.98
C SER A 404 -3.58 11.78 -14.61
N SER A 405 -3.61 10.43 -14.59
CA SER A 405 -4.70 9.67 -15.20
C SER A 405 -5.21 8.48 -14.38
N LEU A 406 -6.53 8.27 -14.38
CA LEU A 406 -7.18 7.02 -13.98
C LEU A 406 -7.99 6.48 -15.17
N GLY A 407 -7.42 5.52 -15.89
CA GLY A 407 -7.89 5.10 -17.21
C GLY A 407 -8.22 3.62 -17.35
N GLY A 408 -9.38 3.26 -17.88
CA GLY A 408 -9.64 1.86 -18.26
C GLY A 408 -9.77 0.89 -17.08
N ASN A 409 -9.98 1.38 -15.86
CA ASN A 409 -10.11 0.52 -14.69
C ASN A 409 -11.49 -0.11 -14.60
N THR A 410 -11.58 -1.31 -14.03
CA THR A 410 -12.82 -2.08 -13.91
C THR A 410 -13.07 -2.50 -12.47
N ALA A 411 -14.25 -2.18 -11.95
CA ALA A 411 -14.77 -2.71 -10.69
C ALA A 411 -15.92 -3.68 -10.99
N ALA A 412 -15.93 -4.86 -10.34
CA ALA A 412 -17.04 -5.80 -10.46
C ALA A 412 -18.32 -5.20 -9.88
N GLU A 413 -18.24 -4.56 -8.72
CA GLU A 413 -19.36 -3.93 -8.04
C GLU A 413 -19.38 -2.43 -8.32
N GLY A 414 -18.66 -1.61 -7.56
CA GLY A 414 -18.78 -0.15 -7.65
C GLY A 414 -17.46 0.60 -7.65
N GLY A 415 -17.51 1.85 -8.13
CA GLY A 415 -16.33 2.73 -8.20
C GLY A 415 -15.35 2.23 -9.25
N GLY A 416 -15.72 2.27 -10.53
CA GLY A 416 -14.92 1.66 -11.60
C GLY A 416 -13.46 2.12 -11.61
N ALA A 417 -13.17 3.38 -11.25
CA ALA A 417 -11.82 3.83 -10.89
C ALA A 417 -11.61 3.85 -9.37
N VAL A 418 -12.46 4.58 -8.65
CA VAL A 418 -12.30 4.87 -7.23
C VAL A 418 -13.56 4.51 -6.45
N PHE A 419 -13.38 3.79 -5.35
CA PHE A 419 -14.44 3.51 -4.39
C PHE A 419 -14.07 4.05 -3.02
N VAL A 420 -14.97 4.83 -2.44
CA VAL A 420 -14.86 5.40 -1.09
C VAL A 420 -15.98 4.81 -0.22
N SER A 421 -15.59 4.14 0.85
CA SER A 421 -16.48 3.48 1.82
C SER A 421 -16.34 4.11 3.19
N GLY A 422 -17.43 4.18 3.96
CA GLY A 422 -17.42 4.62 5.36
C GLY A 422 -16.86 6.02 5.63
N ALA A 423 -16.70 6.85 4.60
CA ALA A 423 -16.05 8.15 4.68
C ALA A 423 -16.76 9.17 3.80
N ASN A 424 -16.92 10.40 4.29
CA ASN A 424 -17.30 11.54 3.45
C ASN A 424 -16.15 11.87 2.50
N ALA A 425 -16.40 11.95 1.21
CA ALA A 425 -15.43 12.53 0.29
C ALA A 425 -15.43 14.06 0.45
N THR A 426 -14.35 14.63 0.98
CA THR A 426 -14.24 16.08 1.09
C THR A 426 -14.08 16.73 -0.27
N CYS A 427 -13.16 16.25 -1.11
CA CYS A 427 -12.98 16.80 -2.44
C CYS A 427 -12.52 15.72 -3.43
N PHE A 428 -13.01 15.81 -4.67
CA PHE A 428 -12.48 15.08 -5.81
C PHE A 428 -12.00 16.10 -6.85
N ARG A 429 -10.68 16.19 -7.03
CA ARG A 429 -10.03 17.26 -7.79
C ARG A 429 -9.28 16.68 -8.99
N LEU A 430 -9.53 17.25 -10.17
CA LEU A 430 -8.78 17.01 -11.40
C LEU A 430 -8.28 18.36 -11.89
N ILE A 431 -6.97 18.54 -11.94
CA ILE A 431 -6.34 19.82 -12.27
C ILE A 431 -5.23 19.59 -13.30
N GLY A 432 -5.06 20.55 -14.22
CA GLY A 432 -3.86 20.67 -15.05
C GLY A 432 -3.69 19.53 -16.04
N GLY A 433 -4.67 19.28 -16.89
CA GLY A 433 -4.63 18.24 -17.92
C GLY A 433 -4.94 16.84 -17.41
N SER A 434 -5.40 16.68 -16.17
CA SER A 434 -5.65 15.36 -15.58
C SER A 434 -6.91 14.71 -16.15
N SER A 435 -6.96 13.38 -16.17
CA SER A 435 -8.09 12.65 -16.75
C SER A 435 -8.55 11.45 -15.93
N VAL A 436 -9.86 11.21 -15.89
CA VAL A 436 -10.45 9.98 -15.37
C VAL A 436 -11.40 9.46 -16.44
N SER A 437 -10.98 8.42 -17.15
CA SER A 437 -11.70 8.00 -18.35
C SER A 437 -11.81 6.50 -18.57
N ARG A 438 -12.87 6.08 -19.28
CA ARG A 438 -13.09 4.68 -19.69
C ARG A 438 -13.13 3.71 -18.51
N ASN A 439 -13.49 4.17 -17.33
CA ASN A 439 -13.61 3.31 -16.15
C ASN A 439 -15.00 2.68 -16.10
N ARG A 440 -15.09 1.46 -15.56
CA ARG A 440 -16.31 0.65 -15.62
C ARG A 440 -16.67 0.04 -14.27
N ALA A 441 -17.87 0.30 -13.79
CA ALA A 441 -18.52 -0.48 -12.76
C ALA A 441 -19.45 -1.51 -13.44
N LEU A 442 -19.19 -2.81 -13.24
CA LEU A 442 -19.89 -3.88 -13.95
C LEU A 442 -21.30 -4.13 -13.40
N ALA A 443 -21.46 -4.24 -12.08
CA ALA A 443 -22.73 -4.55 -11.43
C ALA A 443 -23.32 -3.37 -10.65
N GLY A 444 -22.49 -2.44 -10.18
CA GLY A 444 -22.88 -1.33 -9.33
C GLY A 444 -22.72 0.05 -9.98
N SER A 445 -22.55 1.05 -9.12
CA SER A 445 -22.64 2.47 -9.44
C SER A 445 -21.27 3.15 -9.50
N GLY A 446 -21.22 4.36 -10.06
CA GLY A 446 -20.01 5.20 -10.09
C GLY A 446 -18.96 4.63 -11.03
N GLY A 447 -19.13 4.79 -12.34
CA GLY A 447 -18.18 4.26 -13.32
C GLY A 447 -16.77 4.83 -13.14
N ALA A 448 -16.64 6.10 -12.75
CA ALA A 448 -15.38 6.66 -12.26
C ALA A 448 -15.29 6.59 -10.73
N LEU A 449 -16.19 7.27 -10.02
CA LEU A 449 -16.15 7.42 -8.57
C LEU A 449 -17.47 6.96 -7.94
N LEU A 450 -17.39 6.09 -6.94
CA LEU A 450 -18.50 5.79 -6.03
C LEU A 450 -18.12 6.16 -4.60
N VAL A 451 -18.95 6.99 -3.98
CA VAL A 451 -18.94 7.23 -2.53
C VAL A 451 -20.13 6.50 -1.93
N ALA A 452 -19.88 5.37 -1.28
CA ALA A 452 -20.94 4.50 -0.76
C ALA A 452 -21.63 5.15 0.45
N ASP A 453 -20.84 5.69 1.37
CA ASP A 453 -21.34 6.31 2.59
C ASP A 453 -20.94 7.78 2.61
N GLY A 454 -21.87 8.67 2.96
CA GLY A 454 -21.58 10.10 3.13
C GLY A 454 -21.86 11.00 1.93
N THR A 455 -21.14 12.12 1.86
CA THR A 455 -21.31 13.20 0.86
C THR A 455 -20.02 13.51 0.13
N VAL A 456 -20.13 14.13 -1.05
CA VAL A 456 -19.00 14.77 -1.73
C VAL A 456 -19.11 16.27 -1.49
N SER A 457 -18.16 16.91 -0.80
CA SER A 457 -18.27 18.35 -0.57
C SER A 457 -17.95 19.15 -1.84
N GLY A 458 -16.96 18.74 -2.63
CA GLY A 458 -16.67 19.39 -3.91
C GLY A 458 -16.19 18.42 -5.00
N LEU A 459 -16.75 18.56 -6.19
CA LEU A 459 -16.23 17.99 -7.44
C LEU A 459 -15.60 19.11 -8.26
N ARG A 460 -14.28 19.12 -8.41
CA ARG A 460 -13.54 20.20 -9.07
C ARG A 460 -12.75 19.68 -10.26
N LEU A 461 -13.11 20.12 -11.47
CA LEU A 461 -12.36 19.89 -12.69
C LEU A 461 -11.85 21.23 -13.21
N GLN A 462 -10.55 21.31 -13.45
CA GLN A 462 -9.87 22.47 -13.99
C GLN A 462 -8.89 22.02 -15.08
N ASP A 463 -9.12 22.46 -16.31
CA ASP A 463 -8.32 22.06 -17.48
C ASP A 463 -8.22 20.52 -17.61
N SER A 464 -9.29 19.79 -17.31
CA SER A 464 -9.26 18.34 -17.06
C SER A 464 -10.49 17.61 -17.62
N ALA A 465 -10.45 16.27 -17.63
CA ALA A 465 -11.47 15.44 -18.26
C ALA A 465 -11.99 14.32 -17.34
N LEU A 466 -13.32 14.18 -17.25
CA LEU A 466 -13.99 13.04 -16.59
C LEU A 466 -14.95 12.40 -17.60
N ASP A 467 -14.42 11.53 -18.46
CA ASP A 467 -15.10 11.15 -19.71
C ASP A 467 -15.24 9.63 -19.94
N ASN A 468 -16.30 9.21 -20.62
CA ASN A 468 -16.50 7.83 -21.07
C ASN A 468 -16.53 6.79 -19.95
N ASN A 469 -16.94 7.17 -18.74
CA ASN A 469 -17.06 6.25 -17.62
C ASN A 469 -18.46 5.61 -17.60
N THR A 470 -18.52 4.32 -17.28
CA THR A 470 -19.75 3.52 -17.41
C THR A 470 -20.13 2.80 -16.12
N ALA A 471 -21.35 3.00 -15.63
CA ALA A 471 -21.99 2.16 -14.61
C ALA A 471 -23.02 1.25 -15.30
N ARG A 472 -22.62 -0.01 -15.58
CA ARG A 472 -23.38 -0.89 -16.48
C ARG A 472 -24.74 -1.31 -15.92
N PHE A 473 -24.85 -1.54 -14.61
CA PHE A 473 -26.12 -1.93 -13.98
C PHE A 473 -26.53 -1.02 -12.81
N GLY A 474 -25.66 -0.10 -12.38
CA GLY A 474 -25.96 0.92 -11.38
C GLY A 474 -26.21 2.31 -11.96
N SER A 475 -26.03 3.30 -11.08
CA SER A 475 -26.25 4.72 -11.35
C SER A 475 -24.93 5.49 -11.41
N GLY A 476 -24.96 6.70 -11.98
CA GLY A 476 -23.79 7.60 -12.00
C GLY A 476 -22.63 7.08 -12.85
N GLY A 477 -22.73 7.23 -14.18
CA GLY A 477 -21.67 6.79 -15.10
C GLY A 477 -20.31 7.40 -14.77
N ALA A 478 -20.27 8.68 -14.43
CA ALA A 478 -19.11 9.34 -13.85
C ALA A 478 -19.06 9.13 -12.33
N VAL A 479 -19.89 9.88 -11.60
CA VAL A 479 -19.88 9.92 -10.13
C VAL A 479 -21.21 9.44 -9.59
N SER A 480 -21.16 8.61 -8.54
CA SER A 480 -22.33 8.23 -7.74
C SER A 480 -22.03 8.44 -6.25
N VAL A 481 -23.00 8.99 -5.53
CA VAL A 481 -22.97 9.16 -4.07
C VAL A 481 -24.23 8.50 -3.54
N ALA A 482 -24.10 7.41 -2.77
CA ALA A 482 -25.26 6.57 -2.48
C ALA A 482 -26.10 7.09 -1.30
N ALA A 483 -25.48 7.54 -0.21
CA ALA A 483 -26.18 8.02 0.98
C ALA A 483 -26.44 9.54 1.00
N GLY A 484 -25.80 10.31 0.11
CA GLY A 484 -25.83 11.77 0.14
C GLY A 484 -25.85 12.39 -1.25
N GLY A 485 -25.12 13.49 -1.42
CA GLY A 485 -25.01 14.20 -2.70
C GLY A 485 -23.68 14.91 -2.86
N ILE A 486 -23.53 15.58 -4.01
CA ILE A 486 -22.42 16.48 -4.30
C ILE A 486 -22.88 17.89 -3.96
N ARG A 487 -22.17 18.59 -3.05
CA ARG A 487 -22.55 19.95 -2.65
C ARG A 487 -22.14 20.99 -3.69
N ASP A 488 -20.86 21.01 -4.04
CA ASP A 488 -20.30 21.96 -4.98
C ASP A 488 -19.74 21.25 -6.23
N VAL A 489 -20.03 21.80 -7.40
CA VAL A 489 -19.45 21.36 -8.68
C VAL A 489 -18.77 22.55 -9.35
N TYR A 490 -17.47 22.44 -9.56
CA TYR A 490 -16.65 23.43 -10.26
C TYR A 490 -16.09 22.82 -11.53
N LEU A 491 -16.44 23.40 -12.67
CA LEU A 491 -15.92 23.03 -13.99
C LEU A 491 -15.30 24.27 -14.63
N TYR A 492 -14.00 24.25 -14.90
CA TYR A 492 -13.30 25.31 -15.60
C TYR A 492 -12.48 24.71 -16.74
N ASN A 493 -12.80 25.09 -17.98
CA ASN A 493 -12.13 24.57 -19.19
C ASN A 493 -11.99 23.03 -19.17
N SER A 494 -13.05 22.32 -18.79
CA SER A 494 -13.02 20.89 -18.48
C SER A 494 -14.18 20.14 -19.16
N SER A 495 -14.02 18.83 -19.34
CA SER A 495 -15.04 17.95 -19.92
C SER A 495 -15.63 16.95 -18.92
N LEU A 496 -16.95 16.74 -19.06
CA LEU A 496 -17.72 15.70 -18.36
C LEU A 496 -18.69 15.06 -19.37
N SER A 497 -18.16 14.20 -20.24
CA SER A 497 -18.82 13.74 -21.48
C SER A 497 -18.76 12.23 -21.67
N GLY A 498 -19.69 11.65 -22.44
CA GLY A 498 -19.70 10.21 -22.74
C GLY A 498 -19.93 9.28 -21.54
N ASN A 499 -20.27 9.81 -20.37
CA ASN A 499 -20.51 9.01 -19.17
C ASN A 499 -21.91 8.38 -19.23
N ALA A 500 -22.00 7.06 -19.03
CA ALA A 500 -23.24 6.29 -19.20
C ALA A 500 -23.61 5.51 -17.93
N ALA A 501 -24.89 5.52 -17.58
CA ALA A 501 -25.47 4.66 -16.55
C ALA A 501 -26.73 3.98 -17.10
N HIS A 502 -26.96 2.71 -16.72
CA HIS A 502 -28.10 1.94 -17.22
C HIS A 502 -29.37 2.12 -16.40
N ARG A 503 -29.26 2.26 -15.07
CA ARG A 503 -30.37 2.75 -14.24
C ARG A 503 -30.35 4.27 -14.24
N GLN A 504 -31.52 4.90 -14.11
CA GLN A 504 -31.78 6.33 -14.31
C GLN A 504 -30.57 7.23 -13.97
N PRO A 505 -30.26 8.26 -14.78
CA PRO A 505 -29.17 9.17 -14.47
C PRO A 505 -29.44 9.85 -13.12
N SER A 506 -28.84 9.35 -12.03
CA SER A 506 -28.98 9.93 -10.69
C SER A 506 -28.14 11.20 -10.52
N PHE A 507 -27.75 11.84 -11.63
CA PHE A 507 -27.13 13.15 -11.60
C PHE A 507 -28.23 14.19 -11.43
N GLN A 508 -28.78 14.29 -10.21
CA GLN A 508 -29.55 15.46 -9.80
C GLN A 508 -28.57 16.57 -9.50
N LEU A 509 -28.30 17.40 -10.51
CA LEU A 509 -27.50 18.58 -10.32
C LEU A 509 -28.38 19.70 -9.75
N THR A 510 -28.38 19.85 -8.43
CA THR A 510 -29.31 20.74 -7.73
C THR A 510 -28.97 22.23 -7.88
N ALA A 511 -27.76 22.58 -8.35
CA ALA A 511 -27.44 23.94 -8.79
C ALA A 511 -26.11 23.98 -9.58
N ILE A 512 -26.12 24.45 -10.83
CA ILE A 512 -24.93 25.07 -11.43
C ILE A 512 -24.96 26.52 -10.95
N ARG A 513 -24.02 26.92 -10.09
CA ARG A 513 -23.72 28.35 -9.94
C ARG A 513 -22.63 28.68 -10.96
N PRO A 514 -22.94 29.30 -12.11
CA PRO A 514 -21.89 29.87 -12.93
C PRO A 514 -21.14 30.87 -12.06
N LEU A 515 -19.86 30.62 -11.82
CA LEU A 515 -19.00 31.65 -11.23
C LEU A 515 -18.97 32.80 -12.22
N ALA A 516 -19.35 33.98 -11.73
CA ALA A 516 -19.07 35.22 -12.42
C ALA A 516 -17.61 35.18 -12.88
N ALA A 517 -17.36 35.52 -14.15
CA ALA A 517 -16.03 35.54 -14.73
C ALA A 517 -15.07 36.16 -13.71
N SER A 518 -13.96 35.47 -13.40
CA SER A 518 -12.91 36.04 -12.56
C SER A 518 -12.63 37.45 -13.10
N PRO A 519 -12.63 38.49 -12.25
CA PRO A 519 -12.28 39.83 -12.71
C PRO A 519 -10.96 39.71 -13.46
N ALA A 520 -10.93 40.27 -14.67
CA ALA A 520 -9.73 40.26 -15.50
C ALA A 520 -8.53 40.67 -14.64
N PRO A 521 -7.37 40.02 -14.77
CA PRO A 521 -6.17 40.43 -14.05
C PRO A 521 -6.00 41.93 -14.28
N MET A 522 -6.05 42.72 -13.19
CA MET A 522 -5.83 44.16 -13.27
C MET A 522 -4.50 44.38 -13.97
N ASP A 523 -4.54 45.17 -15.04
CA ASP A 523 -3.36 45.62 -15.76
C ASP A 523 -2.40 46.27 -14.75
N PRO A 524 -1.17 45.75 -14.56
CA PRO A 524 -0.21 46.30 -13.61
C PRO A 524 0.22 47.74 -13.95
N TYR A 525 -0.22 48.30 -15.07
CA TYR A 525 0.05 49.68 -15.48
C TYR A 525 -1.05 50.70 -15.14
N GLN A 526 -2.06 50.35 -14.34
CA GLN A 526 -3.10 51.30 -13.87
C GLN A 526 -2.95 51.76 -12.41
N MET A 527 -1.72 51.97 -11.93
CA MET A 527 -1.45 52.71 -10.67
C MET A 527 -0.76 54.04 -10.91
#